data_AF-A0A9D6Y8V4-F1
#
_entry.id   AF-A0A9D6Y8V4-F1
#
_cell.length_a   1.000
_cell.length_b   1.000
_cell.length_c   1.000
_cell.angle_alpha   90.00
_cell.angle_beta   90.00
_cell.angle_gamma   90.00
#
_symmetry.space_group_name_H-M   'P 1'
#
loop_
_entity.id
_entity.type
_entity.pdbx_description
1 polymer ?
#
loop_
_entity_poly.entity_id
_entity_poly.type
_entity_poly.pdbx_seq_one_letter_code
_entity_poly.pdbx_strand_id
1 'polypeptide(L)'
;MLPAHKRFLLLEEGVGSIVVNLLINGVIAFFMFRGAAAVPLWGQQSIAGDTIGTALLLPLFTCLIVTPLARRQVRAGAVPPLAALPAAMRWLPRGTFRRGLLLGALTVASVAPATIAALTAGGVTQQSFWGFVAFKAIFAAALGAVVTPLIALYAIAGEAALPAD
;
A
#
# COMPACT_ATOMS: atom_id res chain seq x y z
N MET A 1 19.32 12.04 -5.53
CA MET A 1 18.12 12.34 -4.72
C MET A 1 18.45 13.46 -3.76
N LEU A 2 17.59 14.49 -3.69
CA LEU A 2 17.76 15.61 -2.76
C LEU A 2 17.23 15.29 -1.35
N PRO A 3 17.65 16.00 -0.29
CA PRO A 3 17.09 15.87 1.05
C PRO A 3 15.56 16.06 1.08
N ALA A 4 15.03 16.99 0.27
CA ALA A 4 13.60 17.21 0.11
C ALA A 4 12.84 15.96 -0.38
N HIS A 5 13.43 15.19 -1.31
CA HIS A 5 12.83 13.93 -1.76
C HIS A 5 12.79 12.89 -0.63
N LYS A 6 13.86 12.79 0.18
CA LYS A 6 13.88 11.83 1.30
C LYS A 6 12.83 12.19 2.35
N ARG A 7 12.70 13.48 2.68
CA ARG A 7 11.68 13.97 3.61
C ARG A 7 10.26 13.65 3.11
N PHE A 8 9.97 14.01 1.87
CA PHE A 8 8.68 13.73 1.22
C PHE A 8 8.35 12.22 1.25
N LEU A 9 9.28 11.38 0.80
CA LEU A 9 9.05 9.94 0.71
C LEU A 9 8.93 9.25 2.08
N LEU A 10 9.76 9.63 3.06
CA LEU A 10 9.80 8.95 4.35
C LEU A 10 8.75 9.48 5.32
N LEU A 11 8.59 10.80 5.42
CA LEU A 11 7.68 11.41 6.39
C LEU A 11 6.28 11.56 5.81
N GLU A 12 6.13 12.21 4.67
CA GLU A 12 4.80 12.55 4.15
C GLU A 12 4.11 11.32 3.56
N GLU A 13 4.82 10.57 2.72
CA GLU A 13 4.26 9.39 2.06
C GLU A 13 4.43 8.12 2.91
N GLY A 14 5.55 7.94 3.61
CA GLY A 14 5.80 6.78 4.46
C GLY A 14 4.99 6.81 5.76
N VAL A 15 5.29 7.75 6.65
CA VAL A 15 4.59 7.89 7.95
C VAL A 15 3.12 8.25 7.76
N GLY A 16 2.80 9.15 6.82
CA GLY A 16 1.41 9.47 6.49
C GLY A 16 0.61 8.23 6.08
N SER A 17 1.19 7.37 5.23
CA SER A 17 0.54 6.12 4.81
C SER A 17 0.37 5.12 5.96
N ILE A 18 1.32 5.01 6.88
CA ILE A 18 1.20 4.15 8.08
C ILE A 18 -0.05 4.55 8.87
N VAL A 19 -0.17 5.83 9.21
CA VAL A 19 -1.27 6.33 10.05
C VAL A 19 -2.61 6.13 9.34
N VAL A 20 -2.70 6.54 8.08
CA VAL A 20 -3.94 6.43 7.29
C VAL A 20 -4.36 4.96 7.13
N ASN A 21 -3.44 4.07 6.77
CA ASN A 21 -3.77 2.67 6.57
C ASN A 21 -4.10 1.94 7.87
N LEU A 22 -3.43 2.26 8.97
CA LEU A 22 -3.73 1.70 10.29
C LEU A 22 -5.17 2.05 10.70
N LEU A 23 -5.55 3.32 10.60
CA LEU A 23 -6.87 3.80 10.98
C LEU A 23 -7.96 3.27 10.05
N ILE A 24 -7.82 3.49 8.73
CA ILE A 24 -8.85 3.09 7.76
C ILE A 24 -9.04 1.58 7.76
N ASN A 25 -7.97 0.79 7.72
CA ASN A 25 -8.13 -0.67 7.68
C ASN A 25 -8.59 -1.24 9.01
N GLY A 26 -8.23 -0.63 10.16
CA GLY A 26 -8.78 -1.00 11.46
C GLY A 26 -10.29 -0.73 11.54
N VAL A 27 -10.75 0.43 11.06
CA VAL A 27 -12.18 0.79 11.00
C VAL A 27 -12.94 -0.14 10.06
N ILE A 28 -12.39 -0.43 8.88
CA ILE A 28 -12.98 -1.39 7.94
C ILE A 28 -13.06 -2.78 8.57
N ALA A 29 -11.98 -3.26 9.22
CA ALA A 29 -11.95 -4.52 9.95
C ALA A 29 -13.08 -4.60 10.96
N PHE A 30 -13.19 -3.56 11.78
CA PHE A 30 -14.17 -3.46 12.85
C PHE A 30 -15.57 -3.58 12.27
N PHE A 31 -15.94 -2.76 11.30
CA PHE A 31 -17.31 -2.79 10.77
C PHE A 31 -17.64 -4.05 9.98
N MET A 32 -16.68 -4.62 9.23
CA MET A 32 -16.90 -5.84 8.47
C MET A 32 -17.01 -7.07 9.37
N PHE A 33 -16.26 -7.14 10.47
CA PHE A 33 -16.14 -8.35 11.31
C PHE A 33 -16.75 -8.22 12.71
N ARG A 34 -17.36 -7.08 13.10
CA ARG A 34 -17.92 -6.87 14.46
C ARG A 34 -18.96 -7.90 14.92
N GLY A 35 -19.58 -8.64 14.00
CA GLY A 35 -20.51 -9.73 14.32
C GLY A 35 -19.86 -11.09 14.53
N ALA A 36 -18.56 -11.23 14.25
CA ALA A 36 -17.83 -12.49 14.38
C ALA A 36 -17.23 -12.62 15.78
N ALA A 37 -17.51 -13.73 16.47
CA ALA A 37 -16.85 -14.06 17.73
C ALA A 37 -15.35 -14.35 17.53
N ALA A 38 -15.03 -15.03 16.43
CA ALA A 38 -13.68 -15.29 15.97
C ALA A 38 -13.65 -15.27 14.44
N VAL A 39 -12.50 -14.89 13.89
CA VAL A 39 -12.25 -14.84 12.44
C VAL A 39 -11.35 -16.02 12.07
N PRO A 40 -11.84 -17.00 11.29
CA PRO A 40 -11.05 -18.15 10.91
C PRO A 40 -9.97 -17.77 9.89
N LEU A 41 -8.86 -18.51 9.86
CA LEU A 41 -7.80 -18.31 8.88
C LEU A 41 -8.33 -18.49 7.44
N TRP A 42 -9.17 -19.50 7.24
CA TRP A 42 -9.82 -19.84 5.97
C TRP A 42 -11.34 -19.90 6.13
N GLY A 43 -12.08 -19.65 5.04
CA GLY A 43 -13.54 -19.62 5.03
C GLY A 43 -14.08 -18.41 4.26
N GLN A 44 -15.42 -18.27 4.23
CA GLN A 44 -16.10 -17.19 3.50
C GLN A 44 -15.69 -15.80 4.01
N GLN A 45 -15.71 -15.61 5.32
CA GLN A 45 -15.25 -14.39 5.98
C GLN A 45 -14.01 -14.74 6.81
N SER A 46 -12.83 -14.55 6.23
CA SER A 46 -11.57 -15.12 6.75
C SER A 46 -10.37 -14.18 6.69
N ILE A 47 -9.37 -14.49 7.51
CA ILE A 47 -8.10 -13.76 7.57
C ILE A 47 -7.39 -13.81 6.21
N ALA A 48 -7.32 -14.99 5.58
CA ALA A 48 -6.65 -15.15 4.29
C ALA A 48 -7.35 -14.38 3.17
N GLY A 49 -8.69 -14.48 3.08
CA GLY A 49 -9.47 -13.76 2.07
C GLY A 49 -9.29 -12.25 2.19
N ASP A 50 -9.35 -11.73 3.42
CA ASP A 50 -9.15 -10.30 3.69
C ASP A 50 -7.71 -9.83 3.42
N THR A 51 -6.71 -10.64 3.76
CA THR A 51 -5.29 -10.36 3.50
C THR A 51 -5.02 -10.28 1.99
N ILE A 52 -5.54 -11.24 1.22
CA ILE A 52 -5.41 -11.25 -0.25
C ILE A 52 -6.11 -10.04 -0.86
N GLY A 53 -7.34 -9.75 -0.43
CA GLY A 53 -8.09 -8.59 -0.89
C GLY A 53 -7.36 -7.28 -0.60
N THR A 54 -6.85 -7.12 0.62
CA THR A 54 -6.08 -5.94 1.03
C THR A 54 -4.77 -5.83 0.23
N ALA A 55 -4.04 -6.93 0.05
CA ALA A 55 -2.82 -6.94 -0.76
C ALA A 55 -3.09 -6.50 -2.21
N LEU A 56 -4.21 -6.89 -2.82
CA LEU A 56 -4.55 -6.44 -4.17
C LEU A 56 -4.99 -4.97 -4.21
N LEU A 57 -5.96 -4.63 -3.36
CA LEU A 57 -6.71 -3.37 -3.46
C LEU A 57 -5.91 -2.18 -2.91
N LEU A 58 -5.13 -2.38 -1.85
CA LEU A 58 -4.39 -1.29 -1.22
C LEU A 58 -3.37 -0.67 -2.21
N PRO A 59 -2.47 -1.43 -2.88
CA PRO A 59 -1.55 -0.84 -3.85
C PRO A 59 -2.27 -0.25 -5.07
N LEU A 60 -3.38 -0.85 -5.51
CA LEU A 60 -4.18 -0.33 -6.62
C LEU A 60 -4.75 1.06 -6.27
N PHE A 61 -5.50 1.17 -5.18
CA PHE A 61 -6.10 2.44 -4.76
C PHE A 61 -5.05 3.47 -4.35
N THR A 62 -3.99 3.04 -3.66
CA THR A 62 -2.86 3.92 -3.35
C THR A 62 -2.26 4.48 -4.63
N CYS A 63 -2.09 3.66 -5.67
CA CYS A 63 -1.57 4.15 -6.95
C CYS A 63 -2.52 5.18 -7.58
N LEU A 64 -3.83 4.91 -7.59
CA LEU A 64 -4.84 5.81 -8.15
C LEU A 64 -4.96 7.14 -7.40
N ILE A 65 -4.73 7.15 -6.09
CA ILE A 65 -4.87 8.34 -5.22
C ILE A 65 -3.55 9.11 -5.12
N VAL A 66 -2.46 8.43 -4.75
CA VAL A 66 -1.17 9.08 -4.47
C VAL A 66 -0.52 9.61 -5.74
N THR A 67 -0.64 8.92 -6.87
CA THR A 67 -0.01 9.38 -8.13
C THR A 67 -0.47 10.79 -8.54
N PRO A 68 -1.78 11.09 -8.69
CA PRO A 68 -2.21 12.44 -9.04
C PRO A 68 -1.90 13.47 -7.94
N LEU A 69 -1.97 13.09 -6.66
CA LEU A 69 -1.61 13.98 -5.54
C LEU A 69 -0.12 14.37 -5.59
N ALA A 70 0.78 13.40 -5.71
CA ALA A 70 2.22 13.65 -5.82
C ALA A 70 2.56 14.50 -7.05
N ARG A 71 1.94 14.23 -8.21
CA ARG A 71 2.11 15.07 -9.41
C ARG A 71 1.62 16.49 -9.20
N ARG A 72 0.48 16.68 -8.52
CA ARG A 72 -0.03 18.01 -8.17
C ARG A 72 0.93 18.76 -7.26
N GLN A 73 1.55 18.09 -6.29
CA GLN A 73 2.55 18.70 -5.41
C GLN A 73 3.80 19.15 -6.18
N VAL A 74 4.22 18.38 -7.18
CA VAL A 74 5.31 18.79 -8.09
C VAL A 74 4.92 20.01 -8.92
N ARG A 75 3.75 20.00 -9.55
CA ARG A 75 3.26 21.13 -10.36
C ARG A 75 3.03 22.40 -9.56
N ALA A 76 2.67 22.26 -8.28
CA ALA A 76 2.55 23.37 -7.35
C ALA A 76 3.90 23.88 -6.80
N GLY A 77 5.02 23.25 -7.18
CA GLY A 77 6.36 23.61 -6.69
C GLY A 77 6.66 23.18 -5.25
N ALA A 78 5.76 22.43 -4.61
CA ALA A 78 5.94 21.96 -3.24
C ALA A 78 6.98 20.84 -3.12
N VAL A 79 7.11 20.01 -4.17
CA VAL A 79 8.09 18.91 -4.25
C VAL A 79 8.87 19.03 -5.55
N PRO A 80 10.22 19.02 -5.53
CA PRO A 80 10.98 19.05 -6.78
C PRO A 80 10.75 17.78 -7.63
N PRO A 81 10.69 17.90 -8.97
CA PRO A 81 10.59 16.75 -9.84
C PRO A 81 11.86 15.90 -9.77
N LEU A 82 11.72 14.58 -9.90
CA LEU A 82 12.88 13.69 -9.94
C LEU A 82 13.34 13.48 -11.39
N ALA A 83 14.56 13.92 -11.71
CA ALA A 83 15.10 13.91 -13.08
C ALA A 83 14.99 12.56 -13.81
N ALA A 84 15.14 11.43 -13.11
CA ALA A 84 15.01 10.12 -13.72
C ALA A 84 14.53 9.07 -12.71
N LEU A 85 13.77 8.11 -13.21
CA LEU A 85 13.33 6.96 -12.44
C LEU A 85 14.50 5.98 -12.21
N PRO A 86 14.64 5.40 -10.99
CA PRO A 86 15.61 4.35 -10.72
C PRO A 86 15.47 3.17 -11.70
N ALA A 87 16.58 2.58 -12.12
CA ALA A 87 16.61 1.49 -13.11
C ALA A 87 15.67 0.33 -12.73
N ALA A 88 15.67 -0.04 -11.45
CA ALA A 88 14.84 -1.10 -10.89
C ALA A 88 13.32 -0.86 -10.98
N MET A 89 12.86 0.33 -11.38
CA MET A 89 11.44 0.67 -11.50
C MET A 89 11.00 0.95 -12.94
N ARG A 90 11.95 1.00 -13.91
CA ARG A 90 11.66 1.38 -15.31
C ARG A 90 10.78 0.39 -16.06
N TRP A 91 10.70 -0.85 -15.59
CA TRP A 91 9.83 -1.89 -16.13
C TRP A 91 8.37 -1.74 -15.71
N LEU A 92 8.06 -0.91 -14.70
CA LEU A 92 6.69 -0.70 -14.25
C LEU A 92 5.88 0.10 -15.30
N PRO A 93 4.60 -0.24 -15.53
CA PRO A 93 3.73 0.47 -16.47
C PRO A 93 3.64 1.97 -16.18
N ARG A 94 3.59 2.77 -17.24
CA ARG A 94 3.39 4.24 -17.12
C ARG A 94 1.99 4.62 -16.65
N GLY A 95 0.97 3.87 -17.08
CA GLY A 95 -0.43 4.12 -16.73
C GLY A 95 -0.72 3.81 -15.25
N THR A 96 -1.32 4.77 -14.53
CA THR A 96 -1.57 4.69 -13.08
C THR A 96 -2.35 3.43 -12.69
N PHE A 97 -3.44 3.11 -13.40
CA PHE A 97 -4.25 1.93 -13.13
C PHE A 97 -3.47 0.63 -13.34
N ARG A 98 -2.81 0.47 -14.51
CA ARG A 98 -2.02 -0.72 -14.83
C ARG A 98 -0.87 -0.92 -13.85
N ARG A 99 -0.20 0.16 -13.43
CA ARG A 99 0.84 0.12 -12.41
C ARG A 99 0.28 -0.32 -11.06
N GLY A 100 -0.86 0.24 -10.64
CA GLY A 100 -1.52 -0.14 -9.39
C GLY A 100 -1.93 -1.61 -9.38
N LEU A 101 -2.52 -2.09 -10.48
CA LEU A 101 -2.92 -3.49 -10.63
C LEU A 101 -1.71 -4.44 -10.60
N LEU A 102 -0.61 -4.08 -11.28
CA LEU A 102 0.62 -4.86 -11.25
C LEU A 102 1.23 -4.90 -9.84
N LEU A 103 1.33 -3.77 -9.15
CA LEU A 103 1.83 -3.73 -7.77
C LEU A 103 0.93 -4.56 -6.84
N GLY A 104 -0.38 -4.46 -6.98
CA GLY A 104 -1.34 -5.29 -6.27
C GLY A 104 -1.10 -6.78 -6.53
N ALA A 105 -1.01 -7.20 -7.80
CA ALA A 105 -0.72 -8.58 -8.17
C ALA A 105 0.61 -9.08 -7.60
N LEU A 106 1.68 -8.26 -7.62
CA LEU A 106 2.97 -8.62 -7.04
C LEU A 106 2.87 -8.83 -5.53
N THR A 107 2.16 -7.97 -4.82
CA THR A 107 1.98 -8.12 -3.36
C THR A 107 1.06 -9.30 -3.01
N VAL A 108 0.06 -9.61 -3.82
CA VAL A 108 -0.73 -10.85 -3.71
C VAL A 108 0.15 -12.07 -3.95
N ALA A 109 1.07 -12.02 -4.91
CA ALA A 109 1.95 -13.15 -5.23
C ALA A 109 3.09 -13.36 -4.21
N SER A 110 3.38 -12.36 -3.38
CA SER A 110 4.53 -12.39 -2.46
C SER A 110 4.13 -12.17 -1.00
N VAL A 111 3.65 -10.97 -0.67
CA VAL A 111 3.33 -10.55 0.71
C VAL A 111 2.17 -11.35 1.31
N ALA A 112 1.09 -11.56 0.55
CA ALA A 112 -0.06 -12.32 1.04
C ALA A 112 0.28 -13.79 1.38
N PRO A 113 0.89 -14.60 0.49
CA PRO A 113 1.24 -15.97 0.81
C PRO A 113 2.30 -16.05 1.89
N ALA A 114 3.28 -15.14 1.94
CA ALA A 114 4.25 -15.08 3.03
C ALA A 114 3.56 -14.85 4.39
N THR A 115 2.59 -13.94 4.45
CA THR A 115 1.82 -13.64 5.66
C THR A 115 0.95 -14.84 6.08
N ILE A 116 0.23 -15.45 5.14
CA ILE A 116 -0.61 -16.61 5.40
C ILE A 116 0.23 -17.82 5.82
N ALA A 117 1.40 -18.02 5.19
CA ALA A 117 2.33 -19.08 5.56
C ALA A 117 2.90 -18.86 6.97
N ALA A 118 3.24 -17.63 7.33
CA ALA A 118 3.71 -17.29 8.68
C ALA A 118 2.63 -17.57 9.74
N LEU A 119 1.37 -17.18 9.49
CA LEU A 119 0.24 -17.50 10.38
C LEU A 119 0.02 -19.01 10.50
N THR A 120 0.06 -19.72 9.37
CA THR A 120 -0.11 -21.18 9.33
C THR A 120 1.02 -21.90 10.10
N ALA A 121 2.27 -21.49 9.89
CA ALA A 121 3.43 -22.03 10.60
C ALA A 121 3.38 -21.73 12.11
N GLY A 122 2.78 -20.60 12.49
CA GLY A 122 2.49 -20.25 13.89
C GLY A 122 1.30 -20.99 14.49
N GLY A 123 0.65 -21.91 13.76
CA GLY A 123 -0.51 -22.67 14.25
C GLY A 123 -1.80 -21.86 14.36
N VAL A 124 -1.88 -20.69 13.73
CA VAL A 124 -3.07 -19.83 13.76
C VAL A 124 -4.16 -20.45 12.90
N THR A 125 -5.24 -20.93 13.53
CA THR A 125 -6.44 -21.42 12.83
C THR A 125 -7.56 -20.38 12.82
N GLN A 126 -7.58 -19.49 13.79
CA GLN A 126 -8.52 -18.37 13.92
C GLN A 126 -7.92 -17.30 14.85
N GLN A 127 -8.48 -16.09 14.78
CA GLN A 127 -8.18 -15.02 15.74
C GLN A 127 -9.45 -14.51 16.40
N SER A 128 -9.33 -14.01 17.63
CA SER A 128 -10.41 -13.22 18.23
C SER A 128 -10.70 -12.00 17.36
N PHE A 129 -11.91 -11.45 17.48
CA PHE A 129 -12.30 -10.23 16.75
C PHE A 129 -11.25 -9.11 16.84
N TRP A 130 -10.87 -8.72 18.06
CA TRP A 130 -9.87 -7.65 18.26
C TRP A 130 -8.47 -8.03 17.80
N GLY A 131 -8.09 -9.31 17.90
CA GLY A 131 -6.84 -9.82 17.35
C GLY A 131 -6.79 -9.63 15.83
N PHE A 132 -7.87 -9.97 15.14
CA PHE A 132 -7.99 -9.76 13.70
C PHE A 132 -8.00 -8.28 13.30
N VAL A 133 -8.73 -7.42 14.03
CA VAL A 133 -8.73 -5.97 13.77
C VAL A 133 -7.33 -5.39 13.87
N ALA A 134 -6.59 -5.73 14.93
CA ALA A 134 -5.21 -5.30 15.12
C ALA A 134 -4.29 -5.84 14.02
N PHE A 135 -4.38 -7.13 13.70
CA PHE A 135 -3.64 -7.76 12.62
C PHE A 135 -3.87 -7.02 11.29
N LYS A 136 -5.14 -6.81 10.90
CA LYS A 136 -5.49 -6.17 9.62
C LYS A 136 -4.97 -4.73 9.55
N ALA A 137 -5.12 -3.97 10.64
CA ALA A 137 -4.62 -2.60 10.72
C ALA A 137 -3.09 -2.53 10.55
N ILE A 138 -2.36 -3.38 11.27
CA ILE A 138 -0.89 -3.44 11.21
C ILE A 138 -0.41 -3.93 9.84
N PHE A 139 -1.03 -4.98 9.29
CA PHE A 139 -0.72 -5.51 7.97
C PHE A 139 -0.85 -4.42 6.89
N ALA A 140 -1.98 -3.72 6.87
CA ALA A 140 -2.21 -2.66 5.91
C ALA A 140 -1.27 -1.47 6.10
N ALA A 141 -0.97 -1.10 7.35
CA ALA A 141 -0.01 -0.03 7.65
C ALA A 141 1.40 -0.37 7.15
N ALA A 142 1.87 -1.59 7.41
CA ALA A 142 3.16 -2.07 6.94
C ALA A 142 3.22 -2.12 5.40
N LEU A 143 2.19 -2.65 4.76
CA LEU A 143 2.11 -2.69 3.30
C LEU A 143 2.11 -1.27 2.71
N GLY A 144 1.27 -0.38 3.26
CA GLY A 144 1.18 1.03 2.89
C GLY A 144 2.52 1.76 3.00
N ALA A 145 3.24 1.55 4.10
CA ALA A 145 4.57 2.14 4.34
C ALA A 145 5.59 1.78 3.24
N VAL A 146 5.46 0.60 2.64
CA VAL A 146 6.35 0.12 1.58
C VAL A 146 5.87 0.62 0.21
N VAL A 147 4.59 0.42 -0.13
CA VAL A 147 4.12 0.68 -1.50
C VAL A 147 3.92 2.17 -1.79
N THR A 148 3.54 2.98 -0.79
CA THR A 148 3.19 4.40 -0.98
C THR A 148 4.40 5.23 -1.40
N PRO A 149 5.57 5.14 -0.74
CA PRO A 149 6.76 5.87 -1.18
C PRO A 149 7.24 5.43 -2.56
N LEU A 150 7.12 4.14 -2.92
CA LEU A 150 7.50 3.65 -4.25
C LEU A 150 6.60 4.25 -5.35
N ILE A 151 5.30 4.31 -5.08
CA ILE A 151 4.31 4.92 -5.97
C ILE A 151 4.56 6.42 -6.12
N ALA A 152 4.78 7.13 -5.01
CA ALA A 152 5.05 8.56 -5.00
C ALA A 152 6.36 8.88 -5.73
N LEU A 153 7.42 8.09 -5.50
CA LEU A 153 8.69 8.20 -6.21
C LEU A 153 8.51 8.07 -7.73
N TYR A 154 7.73 7.09 -8.17
CA TYR A 154 7.43 6.92 -9.59
C TYR A 154 6.66 8.13 -10.13
N ALA A 155 5.70 8.63 -9.37
CA ALA A 155 4.85 9.74 -9.78
C ALA A 155 5.64 11.04 -10.01
N ILE A 156 6.55 11.40 -9.08
CA ILE A 156 7.37 12.61 -9.18
C ILE A 156 8.49 12.49 -10.24
N ALA A 157 8.92 11.27 -10.57
CA ALA A 157 9.87 11.03 -11.67
C ALA A 157 9.23 11.20 -13.04
N GLY A 158 7.93 10.92 -13.16
CA GLY A 158 7.20 11.05 -14.42
C GLY A 158 6.99 12.50 -14.88
N GLU A 159 7.02 13.47 -13.97
CA GLU A 159 6.85 14.90 -14.31
C GLU A 159 8.13 15.52 -14.89
N ALA A 160 9.33 15.04 -14.52
CA ALA A 160 10.58 15.51 -15.11
C ALA A 160 10.75 15.15 -16.60
N ALA A 161 9.96 14.18 -17.09
CA ALA A 161 10.00 13.69 -18.47
C ALA A 161 9.01 14.40 -19.41
N LEU A 162 8.20 15.33 -18.91
CA LEU A 162 7.34 16.18 -19.74
C LEU A 162 8.11 17.46 -20.09
N PRO A 163 8.14 17.87 -21.38
CA PRO A 163 8.68 19.19 -21.72
C PRO A 163 7.92 20.26 -20.93
N ALA A 164 8.63 21.29 -20.47
CA ALA A 164 7.99 22.51 -20.03
C ALA A 164 7.37 23.17 -21.27
N ASP A 165 6.05 23.22 -21.32
CA ASP A 165 5.32 24.05 -22.29
C ASP A 165 5.56 25.54 -22.00
#